data_AF-A0A0D0CTB1-F1
#
_entry.id   AF-A0A0D0CTB1-F1
#
_cell.length_a   1.000
_cell.length_b   1.000
_cell.length_c   1.000
_cell.angle_alpha   90.00
_cell.angle_beta   90.00
_cell.angle_gamma   90.00
#
_symmetry.space_group_name_H-M   'P 1'
#
loop_
_entity.id
_entity.type
_entity.pdbx_description
1 polymer ?
#
loop_
_entity_poly.entity_id
_entity_poly.type
_entity_poly.pdbx_seq_one_letter_code
_entity_poly.pdbx_strand_id
1 'polypeptide(L)'
;EALMLGLDCSAIANTGTGKAMPFVMPLFIQHNKHVLIISPLNVLEEGQVCKVNMGLSAVAINGETYNSQVHQVQTTRLQKHRP
;
A
#
# COMPACT_ATOMS: atom_id res chain seq x y z
N GLU A 1 3.63 -8.21 14.27
CA GLU A 1 2.51 -8.06 15.22
C GLU A 1 2.14 -6.62 15.52
N ALA A 2 3.11 -5.74 15.85
CA ALA A 2 2.85 -4.32 16.15
C ALA A 2 1.86 -3.61 15.20
N LEU A 3 2.04 -3.76 13.88
CA LEU A 3 1.16 -3.17 12.86
C LEU A 3 -0.29 -3.70 12.91
N MET A 4 -0.50 -4.97 13.26
CA MET A 4 -1.85 -5.52 13.43
C MET A 4 -2.56 -4.98 14.68
N LEU A 5 -1.78 -4.68 15.72
CA LEU A 5 -2.26 -4.09 16.97
C LEU A 5 -2.47 -2.57 16.88
N GLY A 6 -2.14 -1.95 15.74
CA GLY A 6 -2.26 -0.49 15.56
C GLY A 6 -1.18 0.30 16.30
N LEU A 7 -0.04 -0.32 16.61
CA LEU A 7 1.09 0.35 17.24
C LEU A 7 2.03 0.95 16.19
N ASP A 8 2.61 2.10 16.50
CA ASP A 8 3.67 2.71 15.70
C ASP A 8 4.95 1.89 15.80
N CYS A 9 5.61 1.64 14.66
CA CYS A 9 6.84 0.86 14.63
C CYS A 9 7.85 1.39 13.60
N SER A 10 9.14 1.28 13.95
CA SER A 10 10.25 1.45 13.02
C SER A 10 10.91 0.10 12.77
N ALA A 11 11.03 -0.29 11.50
CA ALA A 11 11.61 -1.57 11.11
C ALA A 11 12.97 -1.35 10.41
N ILE A 12 14.05 -1.76 11.07
CA ILE A 12 15.42 -1.68 10.55
C ILE A 12 15.90 -3.08 10.19
N ALA A 13 16.33 -3.27 8.94
CA ALA A 13 16.92 -4.51 8.45
C ALA A 13 17.70 -4.25 7.15
N ASN A 14 18.38 -5.25 6.60
CA ASN A 14 19.18 -5.13 5.37
C ASN A 14 18.31 -5.15 4.10
N THR A 15 18.76 -4.53 3.01
CA THR A 15 18.05 -4.60 1.72
C THR A 15 17.80 -6.06 1.31
N GLY A 16 16.63 -6.35 0.72
CA GLY A 16 16.25 -7.70 0.31
C GLY A 16 15.63 -8.58 1.40
N THR A 17 15.68 -8.19 2.68
CA THR A 17 15.12 -8.98 3.80
C THR A 17 13.58 -8.95 3.91
N GLY A 18 12.88 -8.38 2.94
CA GLY A 18 11.41 -8.36 2.93
C GLY A 18 10.76 -7.32 3.85
N LYS A 19 11.44 -6.21 4.21
CA LYS A 19 10.88 -5.13 5.06
C LYS A 19 9.54 -4.55 4.61
N ALA A 20 9.20 -4.66 3.33
CA ALA A 20 7.90 -4.21 2.84
C ALA A 20 6.75 -5.13 3.30
N MET A 21 7.03 -6.42 3.49
CA MET A 21 6.01 -7.43 3.78
C MET A 21 5.25 -7.16 5.09
N PRO A 22 5.90 -6.78 6.21
CA PRO A 22 5.21 -6.36 7.44
C PRO A 22 4.12 -5.30 7.24
N PHE A 23 4.30 -4.35 6.32
CA PHE A 23 3.34 -3.28 6.06
C PHE A 23 2.12 -3.74 5.25
N VAL A 24 2.29 -4.77 4.41
CA VAL A 24 1.22 -5.29 3.55
C VAL A 24 0.47 -6.44 4.20
N MET A 25 1.15 -7.25 5.03
CA MET A 25 0.57 -8.44 5.68
C MET A 25 -0.78 -8.21 6.37
N PRO A 26 -1.03 -7.10 7.10
CA PRO A 26 -2.32 -6.86 7.74
C PRO A 26 -3.51 -6.82 6.77
N LEU A 27 -3.30 -6.43 5.51
CA LEU A 27 -4.36 -6.33 4.49
C LEU A 27 -4.95 -7.69 4.09
N PHE A 28 -4.19 -8.78 4.26
CA PHE A 28 -4.69 -10.13 3.97
C PHE A 28 -5.70 -10.63 4.99
N ILE A 29 -5.66 -10.08 6.21
CA ILE A 29 -6.54 -10.48 7.33
C ILE A 29 -7.67 -9.45 7.50
N GLN A 30 -7.39 -8.18 7.22
CA GLN A 30 -8.31 -7.05 7.44
C GLN A 30 -8.74 -6.44 6.11
N HIS A 31 -9.76 -7.04 5.47
CA HIS A 31 -10.21 -6.67 4.12
C HIS A 31 -10.75 -5.25 3.97
N ASN A 32 -11.17 -4.60 5.05
CA ASN A 32 -11.70 -3.22 5.05
C ASN A 32 -10.65 -2.15 5.38
N LYS A 33 -9.36 -2.51 5.41
CA LYS A 33 -8.28 -1.55 5.67
C LYS A 33 -7.54 -1.18 4.39
N HIS A 34 -6.94 0.01 4.44
CA HIS A 34 -6.03 0.50 3.42
C HIS A 34 -4.67 0.80 4.05
N VAL A 35 -3.60 0.57 3.30
CA VAL A 35 -2.23 0.94 3.69
C VAL A 35 -1.70 1.91 2.65
N LEU A 36 -1.23 3.07 3.11
CA LEU A 36 -0.53 4.05 2.29
C LEU A 36 0.98 3.85 2.47
N ILE A 37 1.67 3.53 1.37
CA ILE A 37 3.13 3.43 1.34
C ILE A 37 3.66 4.65 0.59
N ILE A 38 4.49 5.44 1.25
CA ILE A 38 5.17 6.59 0.66
C ILE A 38 6.59 6.17 0.32
N SER A 39 6.98 6.32 -0.94
CA SER A 39 8.31 6.01 -1.44
C SER A 39 8.89 7.25 -2.15
N PRO A 40 10.20 7.51 -2.04
CA PRO A 40 10.83 8.61 -2.76
C PRO A 40 11.11 8.31 -4.24
N LEU A 41 11.01 7.06 -4.69
CA LEU A 41 11.36 6.63 -6.05
C LEU A 41 10.22 5.86 -6.73
N ASN A 42 9.85 6.27 -7.95
CA ASN A 42 8.82 5.62 -8.77
C ASN A 42 9.11 4.12 -8.98
N VAL A 43 10.36 3.75 -9.27
CA VAL A 43 10.77 2.34 -9.49
C VAL A 43 10.50 1.46 -8.27
N LEU A 44 10.58 2.02 -7.06
CA LEU A 44 10.27 1.28 -5.84
C LEU A 44 8.76 1.10 -5.69
N GLU A 45 7.94 2.09 -6.06
CA GLU A 45 6.48 1.99 -6.03
C GLU A 45 5.98 0.89 -6.96
N GLU A 46 6.44 0.87 -8.21
CA GLU A 46 6.12 -0.17 -9.19
C GLU A 46 6.50 -1.57 -8.68
N GLY A 47 7.69 -1.68 -8.09
CA GLY A 47 8.16 -2.91 -7.48
C GLY A 47 7.28 -3.40 -6.32
N GLN A 48 6.69 -2.49 -5.53
CA GLN A 48 5.72 -2.87 -4.50
C GLN A 48 4.40 -3.32 -5.11
N VAL A 49 3.84 -2.57 -6.06
CA VAL A 49 2.57 -2.91 -6.72
C VAL A 49 2.63 -4.31 -7.35
N CYS A 50 3.75 -4.65 -8.00
CA CYS A 50 3.97 -5.98 -8.57
C CYS A 50 3.94 -7.08 -7.49
N LYS A 51 4.63 -6.86 -6.36
CA LYS A 51 4.75 -7.85 -5.28
C LYS A 51 3.46 -8.05 -4.49
N VAL A 52 2.61 -7.04 -4.41
CA VAL A 52 1.34 -7.13 -3.66
C VAL A 52 0.19 -7.69 -4.50
N ASN A 53 0.41 -7.99 -5.78
CA ASN A 53 -0.60 -8.59 -6.67
C ASN A 53 -1.00 -10.05 -6.30
N MET A 54 -0.69 -10.49 -5.08
CA MET A 54 -1.08 -11.79 -4.52
C MET A 54 -2.53 -11.79 -4.00
N GLY A 55 -3.46 -11.16 -4.73
CA GLY A 55 -4.88 -11.03 -4.32
C GLY A 55 -5.23 -9.73 -3.59
N LEU A 56 -4.30 -8.77 -3.51
CA LEU A 56 -4.58 -7.41 -3.05
C LEU A 56 -4.61 -6.44 -4.24
N SER A 57 -5.51 -5.44 -4.16
CA SER A 57 -5.53 -4.33 -5.11
C SER A 57 -4.56 -3.25 -4.65
N ALA A 58 -3.61 -2.85 -5.52
CA ALA A 58 -2.70 -1.74 -5.27
C ALA A 58 -2.58 -0.84 -6.50
N VAL A 59 -2.22 0.42 -6.27
CA VAL A 59 -2.01 1.42 -7.32
C VAL A 59 -0.86 2.33 -6.89
N ALA A 60 0.09 2.57 -7.79
CA ALA A 60 1.12 3.60 -7.60
C ALA A 60 0.55 4.95 -8.05
N ILE A 61 0.81 5.99 -7.27
CA ILE A 61 0.37 7.36 -7.56
C ILE A 61 1.57 8.27 -7.38
N ASN A 62 2.03 8.85 -8.49
CA ASN A 62 3.16 9.77 -8.53
C ASN A 62 2.95 10.81 -9.64
N GLY A 63 3.95 11.67 -9.87
CA GLY A 63 3.88 12.73 -10.87
C GLY A 63 3.66 12.25 -12.31
N GLU A 64 3.91 10.97 -12.62
CA GLU A 64 3.78 10.39 -13.96
C GLU A 64 2.48 9.60 -14.13
N THR A 65 2.02 8.95 -13.06
CA THR A 65 0.85 8.06 -13.07
C THR A 65 -0.45 8.75 -12.66
N TYR A 66 -0.37 9.90 -12.00
CA TYR A 66 -1.55 10.65 -11.59
C TYR A 66 -2.29 11.24 -12.81
N ASN A 67 -3.57 10.92 -12.93
CA ASN A 67 -4.46 11.50 -13.92
C ASN A 67 -5.91 11.56 -13.40
N SER A 68 -6.79 12.22 -14.17
CA SER A 68 -8.20 12.41 -13.82
C SER A 68 -8.98 11.09 -13.66
N GLN A 69 -8.59 10.03 -14.37
CA GLN A 69 -9.22 8.71 -14.25
C GLN A 69 -8.86 8.03 -12.92
N VAL A 70 -7.58 8.08 -12.53
CA VAL A 70 -7.12 7.57 -11.24
C VAL A 70 -7.79 8.33 -10.09
N HIS A 71 -7.94 9.65 -10.21
CA HIS A 71 -8.62 10.48 -9.23
C HIS A 71 -10.09 10.07 -9.02
N GLN A 72 -10.84 9.82 -10.10
CA GLN A 72 -12.24 9.40 -10.03
C GLN A 72 -12.44 8.00 -9.46
N VAL A 73 -11.58 7.05 -9.84
CA VAL A 73 -11.63 5.67 -9.32
C VAL A 73 -11.38 5.66 -7.81
N GLN A 74 -10.45 6.49 -7.33
CA GLN A 74 -10.13 6.58 -5.90
C GLN A 74 -11.23 7.27 -5.09
N THR A 75 -11.79 8.37 -5.57
CA THR A 75 -12.93 9.02 -4.89
C THR A 75 -14.12 8.07 -4.79
N THR A 76 -14.41 7.30 -5.84
CA THR A 76 -15.51 6.33 -5.86
C THR A 76 -15.25 5.16 -4.89
N ARG A 77 -14.02 4.63 -4.83
CA ARG A 77 -13.67 3.53 -3.91
C ARG A 77 -13.59 3.98 -2.45
N LEU A 78 -13.07 5.18 -2.18
CA LEU A 78 -13.03 5.77 -0.84
C LEU A 78 -14.44 6.10 -0.31
N GLN A 79 -15.36 6.54 -1.19
CA GLN A 79 -16.75 6.80 -0.80
C GLN A 79 -17.55 5.51 -0.54
N LYS A 80 -17.25 4.42 -1.26
CA LYS A 80 -17.93 3.12 -1.07
C LYS A 80 -17.51 2.37 0.21
N HIS A 81 -16.45 2.82 0.89
CA HIS A 81 -15.93 2.19 2.12
C HIS A 81 -15.99 3.12 3.35
N ARG A 82 -16.72 4.23 3.25
CA ARG A 82 -17.04 5.07 4.40
C ARG A 82 -18.29 4.50 5.10
N PRO A 83 -18.26 4.23 6.42
CA PRO A 83 -19.46 3.81 7.17
C PRO A 83 -20.52 4.92 7.21
#